data_AF-A0A2E7ZM89-F1
#
_entry.id   AF-A0A2E7ZM89-F1
#
_cell.length_a   1.000
_cell.length_b   1.000
_cell.length_c   1.000
_cell.angle_alpha   90.00
_cell.angle_beta   90.00
_cell.angle_gamma   90.00
#
_symmetry.space_group_name_H-M   'P 1'
#
loop_
_entity.id
_entity.type
_entity.pdbx_description
1 polymer ?
#
loop_
_entity_poly.entity_id
_entity_poly.type
_entity_poly.pdbx_seq_one_letter_code
_entity_poly.pdbx_strand_id
1 'polypeptide(L)'
;MQVRYTSEALPLGGGGPEGAFAGTVTFKQNSMNFHVGANPNQQVGMSFRSMKAASLGSGVLNESQFANLQDVSLLDGPKAQDAMRVIDRAIEEVAITRGEMGAFQKNTLESNLNWLRIAHENVQSSESVLRDADMAQEMAEFTKNQILMDASTSMLAHANQKPMSVLKLIG
;
A
#
# COMPACT_ATOMS: atom_id res chain seq x y z
N MET A 1 11.74 7.71 -16.66
CA MET A 1 11.65 9.19 -16.56
C MET A 1 10.18 9.57 -16.69
N GLN A 2 9.47 9.76 -15.58
CA GLN A 2 8.09 10.23 -15.61
C GLN A 2 8.06 11.70 -15.23
N VAL A 3 7.63 12.54 -16.17
CA VAL A 3 7.36 13.95 -15.94
C VAL A 3 5.87 14.07 -15.60
N ARG A 4 5.55 14.52 -14.38
CA ARG A 4 4.17 14.93 -14.05
C ARG A 4 4.08 16.45 -14.17
N TYR A 5 3.16 16.91 -15.00
CA TYR A 5 2.86 18.32 -15.20
C TYR A 5 1.64 18.68 -14.34
N THR A 6 1.76 19.70 -13.49
CA THR A 6 0.61 20.32 -12.82
C THR A 6 0.47 21.72 -13.38
N SER A 7 -0.33 21.90 -14.44
CA SER A 7 -0.76 23.22 -14.89
C SER A 7 -1.83 23.75 -13.96
N GLU A 8 -1.58 24.90 -13.35
CA GLU A 8 -2.66 25.79 -12.94
C GLU A 8 -3.05 26.62 -14.17
N ALA A 9 -4.30 26.46 -14.63
CA ALA A 9 -4.75 27.04 -15.90
C ALA A 9 -4.81 28.57 -15.80
N LEU A 10 -4.07 29.27 -16.67
CA LEU A 10 -4.21 30.71 -16.87
C LEU A 10 -5.58 31.00 -17.52
N PRO A 11 -6.35 32.00 -17.05
CA PRO A 11 -7.61 32.38 -17.68
C PRO A 11 -7.38 32.87 -19.12
N LEU A 12 -8.24 32.43 -20.04
CA LEU A 12 -8.18 32.74 -21.46
C LEU A 12 -8.46 34.23 -21.72
N GLY A 13 -7.40 34.99 -22.01
CA GLY A 13 -7.50 36.36 -22.52
C GLY A 13 -6.79 37.38 -21.64
N GLY A 14 -5.56 37.71 -22.00
CA GLY A 14 -4.75 38.74 -21.38
C GLY A 14 -3.31 38.29 -21.31
N GLY A 15 -2.43 38.92 -22.10
CA GLY A 15 -0.99 38.66 -22.05
C GLY A 15 -0.48 38.87 -20.62
N GLY A 16 -0.17 37.76 -19.94
CA GLY A 16 0.51 37.81 -18.65
C GLY A 16 1.95 38.30 -18.84
N PRO A 17 2.51 39.02 -17.85
CA PRO A 17 3.85 39.58 -17.94
C PRO A 17 4.89 38.48 -18.20
N GLU A 18 5.84 38.75 -19.09
CA GLU A 18 6.98 37.87 -19.37
C GLU A 18 7.71 37.57 -18.05
N GLY A 19 7.69 36.30 -17.64
CA GLY A 19 8.31 35.84 -16.38
C GLY A 19 7.37 35.15 -15.38
N ALA A 20 6.08 34.99 -15.67
CA ALA A 20 5.21 34.19 -14.82
C ALA A 20 5.64 32.70 -14.83
N PHE A 21 5.97 32.19 -13.64
CA PHE A 21 6.42 30.82 -13.39
C PHE A 21 5.39 29.80 -13.89
N ALA A 22 5.64 29.19 -15.05
CA ALA A 22 4.73 28.24 -15.72
C ALA A 22 4.72 26.82 -15.11
N GLY A 23 5.12 26.70 -13.84
CA GLY A 23 5.21 25.44 -13.10
C GLY A 23 6.63 24.90 -12.98
N THR A 24 6.85 24.08 -11.96
CA THR A 24 8.14 23.46 -11.67
C THR A 24 8.30 22.17 -12.47
N VAL A 25 9.30 22.09 -13.35
CA VAL A 25 9.71 20.81 -13.94
C VAL A 25 10.68 20.12 -12.99
N THR A 26 10.16 19.22 -12.16
CA THR A 26 11.02 18.46 -11.23
C THR A 26 11.58 17.23 -11.95
N PHE A 27 12.83 17.31 -12.37
CA PHE A 27 13.59 16.15 -12.87
C PHE A 27 13.91 15.22 -11.69
N LYS A 28 13.36 14.01 -11.77
CA LYS A 28 13.38 13.01 -10.70
C LYS A 28 14.29 11.86 -11.12
N GLN A 29 15.53 11.88 -10.64
CA GLN A 29 16.55 10.87 -10.93
C GLN A 29 16.59 9.89 -9.75
N ASN A 30 16.43 8.58 -9.99
CA ASN A 30 16.25 7.54 -8.96
C ASN A 30 14.80 7.43 -8.42
N SER A 31 13.85 7.02 -9.27
CA SER A 31 12.50 6.65 -8.84
C SER A 31 12.46 5.20 -8.37
N MET A 32 12.04 4.97 -7.12
CA MET A 32 11.70 3.65 -6.62
C MET A 32 10.20 3.44 -6.73
N ASN A 33 9.81 2.28 -7.25
CA ASN A 33 8.42 1.87 -7.33
C ASN A 33 8.13 0.90 -6.19
N PHE A 34 7.11 1.21 -5.40
CA PHE A 34 6.66 0.38 -4.29
C PHE A 34 5.37 -0.33 -4.71
N HIS A 35 5.29 -1.64 -4.45
CA HIS A 35 4.05 -2.38 -4.63
C HIS A 35 3.14 -2.12 -3.43
N VAL A 36 1.90 -1.68 -3.68
CA VAL A 36 0.93 -1.26 -2.65
C VAL A 36 -0.35 -2.07 -2.76
N GLY A 37 -0.27 -3.33 -3.18
CA GLY A 37 -1.46 -4.14 -3.36
C GLY A 37 -1.14 -5.56 -3.77
N ALA A 38 -2.18 -6.39 -3.84
CA ALA A 38 -2.05 -7.79 -4.19
C ALA A 38 -2.03 -8.02 -5.71
N ASN A 39 -2.45 -7.03 -6.50
CA ASN A 39 -2.62 -7.18 -7.95
C ASN A 39 -1.49 -6.53 -8.75
N PRO A 40 -1.16 -7.08 -9.94
CA PRO A 40 -0.27 -6.43 -10.89
C PRO A 40 -0.69 -4.98 -11.17
N ASN A 41 0.29 -4.10 -11.37
CA ASN A 41 0.11 -2.66 -11.62
C ASN A 41 -0.38 -1.81 -10.44
N GLN A 42 -0.51 -2.36 -9.22
CA GLN A 42 -0.73 -1.56 -8.01
C GLN A 42 0.61 -1.07 -7.45
N GLN A 43 1.19 -0.08 -8.11
CA GLN A 43 2.48 0.49 -7.73
C GLN A 43 2.39 1.99 -7.51
N VAL A 44 3.09 2.48 -6.50
CA VAL A 44 3.29 3.91 -6.29
C VAL A 44 4.78 4.21 -6.39
N GLY A 45 5.12 5.10 -7.32
CA GLY A 45 6.48 5.58 -7.50
C GLY A 45 6.78 6.78 -6.62
N MET A 46 7.88 6.72 -5.86
CA MET A 46 8.50 7.89 -5.26
C MET A 46 9.87 8.11 -5.89
N SER A 47 10.17 9.37 -6.14
CA SER A 47 11.48 9.80 -6.64
C SER A 47 12.30 10.43 -5.53
N PHE A 48 13.60 10.18 -5.56
CA PHE A 48 14.53 10.88 -4.69
C PHE A 48 15.26 11.98 -5.46
N ARG A 49 15.61 13.07 -4.79
CA ARG A 49 16.63 13.99 -5.28
C ARG A 49 18.00 13.36 -5.03
N SER A 50 19.00 13.71 -5.85
CA SER A 50 20.39 13.31 -5.58
C SER A 50 20.88 13.93 -4.26
N MET A 51 21.45 13.09 -3.38
CA MET A 51 22.02 13.49 -2.08
C MET A 51 23.55 13.57 -2.11
N LYS A 52 24.15 13.63 -3.30
CA LYS A 52 25.60 13.83 -3.45
C LYS A 52 25.98 15.25 -3.04
N ALA A 53 27.16 15.43 -2.46
CA ALA A 53 27.66 16.76 -2.09
C ALA A 53 27.67 17.73 -3.29
N ALA A 54 27.97 17.24 -4.50
CA ALA A 54 27.93 18.02 -5.74
C ALA A 54 26.54 18.57 -6.11
N SER A 55 25.46 17.97 -5.60
CA SER A 55 24.07 18.33 -5.94
C SER A 55 23.30 18.98 -4.79
N LEU A 56 23.94 19.20 -3.64
CA LEU A 56 23.34 19.79 -2.45
C LEU A 56 23.92 21.19 -2.20
N GLY A 57 23.11 22.07 -1.61
CA GLY A 57 23.55 23.41 -1.22
C GLY A 57 23.83 24.34 -2.41
N SER A 58 23.29 24.01 -3.60
CA SER A 58 23.47 24.80 -4.81
C SER A 58 22.59 26.07 -4.83
N GLY A 59 23.05 27.11 -5.51
CA GLY A 59 22.27 28.35 -5.70
C GLY A 59 22.27 29.30 -4.50
N VAL A 60 23.21 29.12 -3.56
CA VAL A 60 23.42 30.04 -2.44
C VAL A 60 24.31 31.19 -2.89
N LEU A 61 23.84 32.43 -2.72
CA LEU A 61 24.66 33.63 -2.93
C LEU A 61 25.75 33.70 -1.86
N ASN A 62 27.00 33.67 -2.31
CA ASN A 62 28.18 33.73 -1.46
C ASN A 62 29.33 34.46 -2.16
N GLU A 63 30.22 35.09 -1.40
CA GLU A 63 31.35 35.89 -1.96
C GLU A 63 32.52 34.99 -2.38
N SER A 64 32.61 33.80 -1.78
CA SER A 64 33.66 32.80 -2.00
C SER A 64 33.48 31.92 -3.25
N GLN A 65 32.40 32.15 -4.03
CA GLN A 65 32.04 31.43 -5.26
C GLN A 65 31.86 29.90 -5.12
N PHE A 66 31.42 29.42 -3.95
CA PHE A 66 31.07 28.02 -3.76
C PHE A 66 29.82 27.67 -4.58
N ALA A 67 29.91 26.66 -5.45
CA ALA A 67 28.80 26.23 -6.28
C ALA A 67 27.86 25.25 -5.56
N ASN A 68 28.40 24.42 -4.67
CA ASN A 68 27.70 23.36 -3.96
C ASN A 68 28.50 22.91 -2.72
N LEU A 69 27.98 21.94 -1.98
CA LEU A 69 28.58 21.41 -0.75
C LEU A 69 29.98 20.77 -0.97
N GLN A 70 30.32 20.33 -2.18
CA GLN A 70 31.61 19.71 -2.47
C GLN A 70 32.77 20.71 -2.48
N ASP A 71 32.49 21.96 -2.86
CA ASP A 71 33.52 23.00 -3.05
C ASP A 71 33.79 23.82 -1.79
N VAL A 72 33.08 23.51 -0.70
CA VAL A 72 33.11 24.27 0.55
C VAL A 72 34.50 24.20 1.20
N SER A 73 35.00 25.35 1.64
CA SER A 73 36.28 25.48 2.32
C SER A 73 36.16 26.31 3.60
N LEU A 74 36.85 25.87 4.66
CA LEU A 74 36.84 26.50 5.99
C LEU A 74 38.16 27.20 6.33
N LEU A 75 39.07 27.34 5.36
CA LEU A 75 40.44 27.78 5.62
C LEU A 75 40.53 29.28 6.00
N ASP A 76 39.58 30.10 5.57
CA ASP A 76 39.54 31.54 5.86
C ASP A 76 38.25 31.92 6.60
N GLY A 77 38.29 32.95 7.45
CA GLY A 77 37.12 33.42 8.20
C GLY A 77 35.90 33.76 7.33
N PRO A 78 36.04 34.57 6.26
CA PRO A 78 34.94 34.86 5.33
C PRO A 78 34.44 33.62 4.59
N LYS A 79 35.36 32.72 4.18
CA LYS A 79 35.00 31.44 3.55
C LYS A 79 34.20 30.55 4.49
N ALA A 80 34.53 30.53 5.78
CA ALA A 80 33.78 29.77 6.77
C ALA A 80 32.33 30.27 6.94
N GLN A 81 32.08 31.58 6.80
CA GLN A 81 30.72 32.14 6.85
C GLN A 81 29.90 31.77 5.61
N ASP A 82 30.51 31.83 4.44
CA ASP A 82 29.88 31.38 3.20
C ASP A 82 29.65 29.86 3.18
N ALA A 83 30.59 29.09 3.73
CA ALA A 83 30.46 27.65 3.94
C ALA A 83 29.25 27.30 4.79
N MET A 84 29.03 28.01 5.90
CA MET A 84 27.85 27.80 6.75
C MET A 84 26.55 27.99 5.97
N ARG A 85 26.44 29.02 5.11
CA ARG A 85 25.25 29.24 4.29
C ARG A 85 24.97 28.09 3.33
N VAL A 86 26.02 27.57 2.67
CA VAL A 86 25.91 26.42 1.75
C VAL A 86 25.49 25.16 2.52
N ILE A 87 26.07 24.94 3.70
CA ILE A 87 25.74 23.80 4.57
C ILE A 87 24.30 23.89 5.07
N ASP A 88 23.85 25.06 5.55
CA ASP A 88 22.47 25.26 6.01
C ASP A 88 21.47 24.96 4.90
N ARG A 89 21.76 25.42 3.68
CA ARG A 89 20.93 25.09 2.51
C ARG A 89 20.91 23.59 2.22
N ALA A 90 22.07 22.93 2.26
CA ALA A 90 22.14 21.49 2.08
C ALA A 90 21.35 20.73 3.15
N ILE A 91 21.41 21.17 4.42
CA ILE A 91 20.65 20.59 5.53
C ILE A 91 19.14 20.74 5.29
N GLU A 92 18.70 21.92 4.85
CA GLU A 92 17.31 22.19 4.51
C GLU A 92 16.81 21.25 3.39
N GLU A 93 17.58 21.11 2.31
CA GLU A 93 17.24 20.21 1.19
C GLU A 93 17.11 18.74 1.63
N VAL A 94 18.00 18.29 2.52
CA VAL A 94 17.95 16.96 3.13
C VAL A 94 16.76 16.82 4.09
N ALA A 95 16.43 17.85 4.86
CA ALA A 95 15.28 17.87 5.75
C ALA A 95 13.96 17.80 4.98
N ILE A 96 13.83 18.58 3.90
CA ILE A 96 12.67 18.54 2.99
C ILE A 96 12.52 17.13 2.41
N THR A 97 13.59 16.55 1.89
CA THR A 97 13.51 15.20 1.29
C THR A 97 13.14 14.15 2.33
N ARG A 98 13.64 14.25 3.57
CA ARG A 98 13.20 13.39 4.68
C ARG A 98 11.72 13.58 5.02
N GLY A 99 11.23 14.82 5.00
CA GLY A 99 9.82 15.14 5.18
C GLY A 99 8.94 14.52 4.10
N GLU A 100 9.34 14.64 2.82
CA GLU A 100 8.64 14.00 1.70
C GLU A 100 8.62 12.48 1.82
N MET A 101 9.74 11.86 2.25
CA MET A 101 9.82 10.42 2.49
C MET A 101 8.88 9.97 3.61
N GLY A 102 8.89 10.68 4.74
CA GLY A 102 8.00 10.39 5.86
C GLY A 102 6.53 10.56 5.49
N ALA A 103 6.20 11.61 4.73
CA ALA A 103 4.85 11.83 4.22
C ALA A 103 4.41 10.71 3.27
N PHE A 104 5.29 10.28 2.37
CA PHE A 104 5.02 9.16 1.46
C PHE A 104 4.77 7.86 2.22
N GLN A 105 5.66 7.53 3.18
CA GLN A 105 5.54 6.33 4.00
C GLN A 105 4.23 6.32 4.78
N LYS A 106 3.93 7.39 5.51
CA LYS A 106 2.73 7.49 6.35
C LYS A 106 1.43 7.53 5.53
N ASN A 107 1.37 8.38 4.52
CA ASN A 107 0.13 8.61 3.78
C ASN A 107 -0.15 7.52 2.75
N THR A 108 0.89 6.91 2.19
CA THR A 108 0.74 5.90 1.13
C THR A 108 0.93 4.50 1.70
N LEU A 109 2.10 4.17 2.22
CA LEU A 109 2.44 2.80 2.60
C LEU A 109 1.66 2.35 3.84
N GLU A 110 1.65 3.15 4.91
CA GLU A 110 0.93 2.79 6.15
C GLU A 110 -0.59 2.79 5.94
N SER A 111 -1.13 3.78 5.21
CA SER A 111 -2.55 3.80 4.85
C SER A 111 -2.93 2.56 4.06
N ASN A 112 -2.16 2.23 3.03
CA ASN A 112 -2.41 1.07 2.20
C ASN A 112 -2.28 -0.25 2.98
N LEU A 113 -1.28 -0.36 3.85
CA LEU A 113 -1.12 -1.51 4.75
C LEU A 113 -2.36 -1.69 5.64
N ASN A 114 -2.90 -0.61 6.20
CA ASN A 114 -4.12 -0.67 6.99
C ASN A 114 -5.32 -1.15 6.14
N TRP A 115 -5.46 -0.63 4.92
CA TRP A 115 -6.49 -1.11 3.98
C TRP A 115 -6.33 -2.60 3.67
N LEU A 116 -5.11 -3.08 3.40
CA LEU A 116 -4.83 -4.48 3.13
C LEU A 116 -5.14 -5.37 4.34
N ARG A 117 -4.84 -4.91 5.55
CA ARG A 117 -5.17 -5.65 6.79
C ARG A 117 -6.68 -5.82 6.94
N ILE A 118 -7.45 -4.75 6.73
CA ILE A 118 -8.93 -4.79 6.78
C ILE A 118 -9.47 -5.71 5.69
N ALA A 119 -8.96 -5.60 4.46
CA ALA A 119 -9.36 -6.47 3.36
C ALA A 119 -9.07 -7.94 3.67
N HIS A 120 -7.90 -8.24 4.25
CA HIS A 120 -7.52 -9.60 4.67
C HIS A 120 -8.47 -10.14 5.75
N GLU A 121 -8.78 -9.34 6.77
CA GLU A 121 -9.72 -9.72 7.83
C GLU A 121 -11.12 -10.01 7.27
N ASN A 122 -11.62 -9.19 6.35
CA ASN A 122 -12.90 -9.41 5.69
C ASN A 122 -12.91 -10.69 4.84
N VAL A 123 -11.83 -10.97 4.11
CA VAL A 123 -11.70 -12.20 3.30
C VAL A 123 -11.65 -13.43 4.21
N GLN A 124 -10.86 -13.38 5.28
CA GLN A 124 -10.76 -14.49 6.23
C GLN A 124 -12.09 -14.75 6.95
N SER A 125 -12.83 -13.70 7.33
CA SER A 125 -14.17 -13.82 7.91
C SER A 125 -15.14 -14.46 6.91
N SER A 126 -15.10 -14.02 5.65
CA SER A 126 -15.93 -14.60 4.58
C SER A 126 -15.59 -16.07 4.32
N GLU A 127 -14.30 -16.42 4.31
CA GLU A 127 -13.83 -17.80 4.17
C GLU A 127 -14.31 -18.67 5.34
N SER A 128 -14.26 -18.17 6.59
CA SER A 128 -14.77 -18.88 7.75
C SER A 128 -16.27 -19.16 7.62
N VAL A 129 -17.05 -18.17 7.19
CA VAL A 129 -18.50 -18.31 6.99
C VAL A 129 -18.80 -19.34 5.89
N LEU A 130 -18.06 -19.31 4.78
CA LEU A 130 -18.20 -20.30 3.71
C LEU A 130 -17.86 -21.70 4.20
N ARG A 131 -16.72 -21.87 4.88
CA ARG A 131 -16.29 -23.17 5.42
C ARG A 131 -17.28 -23.72 6.44
N ASP A 132 -17.80 -22.87 7.31
CA ASP A 132 -18.77 -23.29 8.33
C ASP A 132 -20.13 -23.65 7.71
N ALA A 133 -20.55 -22.94 6.65
CA ALA A 133 -21.75 -23.29 5.89
C ALA A 133 -21.60 -24.64 5.17
N ASP A 134 -20.46 -24.87 4.50
CA ASP A 134 -20.16 -26.13 3.83
C ASP A 134 -20.09 -27.30 4.84
N MET A 135 -19.44 -27.10 6.00
CA MET A 135 -19.44 -28.10 7.08
C MET A 135 -20.84 -28.35 7.64
N ALA A 136 -21.66 -27.32 7.82
CA ALA A 136 -23.03 -27.49 8.29
C ALA A 136 -23.88 -28.30 7.31
N GLN A 137 -23.71 -28.10 6.01
CA GLN A 137 -24.37 -28.89 4.97
C GLN A 137 -23.94 -30.36 5.03
N GLU A 138 -22.63 -30.63 5.07
CA GLU A 138 -22.09 -32.00 5.18
C GLU A 138 -22.55 -32.70 6.47
N MET A 139 -22.57 -31.99 7.61
CA MET A 139 -23.04 -32.53 8.88
C MET A 139 -24.55 -32.82 8.85
N ALA A 140 -25.35 -32.00 8.16
CA ALA A 140 -26.78 -32.25 7.98
C ALA A 140 -27.02 -33.49 7.10
N GLU A 141 -26.26 -33.64 6.01
CA GLU A 141 -26.31 -34.82 5.15
C GLU A 141 -25.85 -36.09 5.88
N PHE A 142 -24.74 -36.02 6.62
CA PHE A 142 -24.26 -37.11 7.47
C PHE A 142 -25.30 -37.53 8.51
N THR A 143 -25.88 -36.56 9.23
CA THR A 143 -26.92 -36.82 10.24
C THR A 143 -28.17 -37.43 9.61
N LYS A 144 -28.61 -36.94 8.45
CA LYS A 144 -29.73 -37.52 7.70
C LYS A 144 -29.44 -38.97 7.31
N ASN A 145 -28.24 -39.26 6.81
CA ASN A 145 -27.83 -40.61 6.43
C ASN A 145 -27.77 -41.55 7.65
N GLN A 146 -27.28 -41.06 8.79
CA GLN A 146 -27.28 -41.82 10.05
C GLN A 146 -28.71 -42.14 10.51
N ILE A 147 -29.62 -41.17 10.51
CA ILE A 147 -31.03 -41.37 10.84
C ILE A 147 -31.68 -42.38 9.86
N LEU A 148 -31.37 -42.31 8.57
CA LEU A 148 -31.87 -43.26 7.57
C LEU A 148 -31.35 -44.68 7.81
N MET A 149 -30.08 -44.85 8.19
CA MET A 149 -29.53 -46.16 8.57
C MET A 149 -30.23 -46.72 9.83
N ASP A 150 -30.38 -45.91 10.87
CA ASP A 150 -31.05 -46.32 12.12
C ASP A 150 -32.54 -46.60 11.92
N ALA A 151 -33.22 -45.82 11.07
CA ALA A 151 -34.60 -46.05 10.67
C ALA A 151 -34.73 -47.33 9.82
N SER A 152 -33.79 -47.60 8.91
CA SER A 152 -33.79 -48.81 8.09
C SER A 152 -33.60 -50.07 8.93
N THR A 153 -32.69 -50.05 9.91
CA THR A 153 -32.48 -51.19 10.83
C THR A 153 -33.71 -51.41 11.73
N SER A 154 -34.32 -50.35 12.25
CA SER A 154 -35.54 -50.42 13.06
C SER A 154 -36.76 -50.85 12.23
N MET A 155 -36.88 -50.39 10.98
CA MET A 155 -37.92 -50.83 10.05
C MET A 155 -37.74 -52.30 9.64
N LEU A 156 -36.51 -52.77 9.41
CA LEU A 156 -36.23 -54.19 9.19
C LEU A 156 -36.64 -55.04 10.40
N ALA A 157 -36.33 -54.59 11.62
CA ALA A 157 -36.75 -55.25 12.85
C ALA A 157 -38.28 -55.30 12.98
N HIS A 158 -38.99 -54.21 12.69
CA HIS A 158 -40.45 -54.15 12.70
C HIS A 158 -41.10 -54.99 11.59
N ALA A 159 -40.52 -54.98 10.39
CA ALA A 159 -40.99 -55.78 9.26
C ALA A 159 -40.83 -57.28 9.52
N ASN A 160 -39.79 -57.70 10.25
CA ASN A 160 -39.59 -59.09 10.65
C ASN A 160 -40.56 -59.56 11.76
N GLN A 161 -41.09 -58.65 12.59
CA GLN A 161 -42.06 -59.00 13.63
C GLN A 161 -43.51 -59.13 13.12
N LYS A 162 -43.87 -58.44 12.03
CA LYS A 162 -45.20 -58.54 11.41
C LYS A 162 -45.59 -59.93 10.89
N PRO A 163 -44.73 -60.71 10.18
CA PRO A 163 -45.10 -62.05 9.73
C PRO A 163 -45.25 -63.06 10.88
N MET A 164 -44.48 -62.92 11.97
CA MET A 164 -44.59 -63.78 13.16
C MET A 164 -45.95 -63.66 13.88
N SER A 165 -46.56 -62.48 13.86
CA SER A 165 -47.90 -62.27 14.44
C SER A 165 -49.02 -62.84 13.56
N VAL A 166 -48.83 -62.91 12.25
CA VAL A 166 -49.77 -63.55 11.31
C VAL A 166 -49.68 -65.08 11.41
N LEU A 167 -48.49 -65.65 11.56
CA LEU A 167 -48.31 -67.09 11.77
C LEU A 167 -49.00 -67.60 13.05
N LYS A 168 -49.07 -66.77 14.10
CA LYS A 168 -49.78 -67.09 15.35
C LYS A 168 -51.31 -67.03 15.24
N LEU A 169 -51.85 -66.49 14.15
CA LEU A 169 -53.28 -66.42 13.87
C LEU A 169 -53.74 -67.50 12.88
N ILE A 170 -52.82 -68.26 12.28
CA ILE A 170 -53.11 -69.32 11.30
C ILE A 170 -52.71 -70.71 11.81
N GLY A 171 -51.88 -70.80 12.86
CA GLY A 171 -51.59 -72.03 13.62
C GLY A 171 -52.37 -72.09 14.92
#